data_AF-A0A1C4WKB3-F1
#
_entry.id   AF-A0A1C4WKB3-F1
#
_cell.length_a   1.000
_cell.length_b   1.000
_cell.length_c   1.000
_cell.angle_alpha   90.00
_cell.angle_beta   90.00
_cell.angle_gamma   90.00
#
_symmetry.space_group_name_H-M   'P 1'
#
loop_
_entity.id
_entity.type
_entity.pdbx_description
1 polymer ?
#
loop_
_entity_poly.entity_id
_entity_poly.type
_entity_poly.pdbx_seq_one_letter_code
_entity_poly.pdbx_strand_id
1 'polypeptide(L)'
;MTPNSRRLAALLRPLRGWAPTLVLLGAVVAATGIVAVGLRGSPAAPSRAVLVSSGAWAPFVGPDLPGGGPVTELVVELLSRSGYSPEVRYTSWSLAEENVSSAASIGAFPLVASESRRTRFLLSDPLIDFEYVLFYNRRNGEPKVSSAGDLGALRVGGIAGYDYWDELESAVPEFVEFGSTLEGFRALADGRIDLLAEGLLPGQAVLADPSFAADADDFGHLPGDNRLVHSVQGLHFMMADTNEAASVMAKFNGVLAKMRQSQEYEDIVAGLEPSAFHEVTLTPVGPSGLVELLDQEGRTVLLAPKGTRARVLAWPEAFVGTGGPPPAKVLVQVKITNGPAQGRVLHVDARALQLDPGT
;
A
#
# COMPACT_ATOMS: atom_id res chain seq x y z
N MET A 1 87.58 -2.46 -39.58
CA MET A 1 86.67 -1.31 -39.81
C MET A 1 85.53 -1.41 -38.81
N THR A 2 85.63 -0.71 -37.69
CA THR A 2 84.60 -0.65 -36.65
C THR A 2 83.63 0.51 -36.93
N PRO A 3 82.30 0.32 -36.92
CA PRO A 3 81.36 1.40 -37.22
C PRO A 3 81.27 2.35 -36.03
N ASN A 4 81.31 3.63 -36.34
CA ASN A 4 81.34 4.76 -35.41
C ASN A 4 79.94 5.00 -34.81
N SER A 5 79.73 4.55 -33.57
CA SER A 5 78.46 4.59 -32.83
C SER A 5 77.93 6.00 -32.50
N ARG A 6 78.69 7.05 -32.81
CA ARG A 6 78.36 8.45 -32.45
C ARG A 6 77.41 9.15 -33.42
N ARG A 7 77.09 8.58 -34.59
CA ARG A 7 76.17 9.22 -35.56
C ARG A 7 74.68 8.90 -35.37
N LEU A 8 74.34 7.79 -34.70
CA LEU A 8 72.94 7.43 -34.42
C LEU A 8 72.31 8.26 -33.29
N ALA A 9 73.12 8.77 -32.36
CA ALA A 9 72.64 9.55 -31.21
C ALA A 9 72.21 11.00 -31.57
N ALA A 10 72.60 11.51 -32.74
CA ALA A 10 72.31 12.88 -33.17
C ALA A 10 70.95 13.04 -33.89
N LEU A 11 70.42 11.98 -34.49
CA LEU A 11 69.17 11.99 -35.24
C LEU A 11 67.91 11.86 -34.35
N LEU A 12 68.07 11.46 -33.08
CA LEU A 12 66.94 11.23 -32.16
C LEU A 12 66.75 12.37 -31.12
N ARG A 13 67.57 13.43 -31.17
CA ARG A 13 67.49 14.54 -30.22
C ARG A 13 66.18 15.37 -30.30
N PRO A 14 65.56 15.66 -31.46
CA PRO A 14 64.32 16.45 -31.48
C PRO A 14 63.08 15.63 -31.08
N LEU A 15 63.12 14.30 -31.17
CA LEU A 15 61.99 13.41 -30.83
C LEU A 15 61.80 13.24 -29.31
N ARG A 16 62.84 13.46 -28.51
CA ARG A 16 62.81 13.25 -27.06
C ARG A 16 62.16 14.39 -26.28
N GLY A 17 62.09 15.59 -26.87
CA GLY A 17 61.45 16.77 -26.25
C GLY A 17 59.93 16.79 -26.40
N TRP A 18 59.41 16.20 -27.48
CA TRP A 18 57.97 16.26 -27.82
C TRP A 18 57.20 15.04 -27.34
N ALA A 19 57.90 13.95 -26.99
CA ALA A 19 57.32 12.72 -26.44
C ALA A 19 56.38 12.93 -25.24
N PRO A 20 56.72 13.70 -24.19
CA PRO A 20 55.81 13.91 -23.07
C PRO A 20 54.54 14.67 -23.49
N THR A 21 54.64 15.63 -24.40
CA THR A 21 53.49 16.39 -24.94
C THR A 21 52.56 15.52 -25.78
N LEU A 22 53.11 14.63 -26.62
CA LEU A 22 52.31 13.70 -27.43
C LEU A 22 51.63 12.62 -26.58
N VAL A 23 52.29 12.16 -25.51
CA VAL A 23 51.69 11.24 -24.52
C VAL A 23 50.57 11.92 -23.73
N LEU A 24 50.76 13.17 -23.31
CA LEU A 24 49.71 13.96 -22.65
C LEU A 24 48.52 14.23 -23.58
N LEU A 25 48.77 14.56 -24.86
CA LEU A 25 47.71 14.78 -25.84
C LEU A 25 46.91 13.48 -26.10
N GLY A 26 47.60 12.33 -26.23
CA GLY A 26 46.97 11.03 -26.36
C GLY A 26 46.15 10.63 -25.13
N ALA A 27 46.64 10.92 -23.92
CA ALA A 27 45.92 10.68 -22.68
C ALA A 27 44.67 11.57 -22.54
N VAL A 28 44.75 12.85 -22.95
CA VAL A 28 43.59 13.76 -22.94
C VAL A 28 42.53 13.33 -23.95
N VAL A 29 42.93 12.89 -25.15
CA VAL A 29 42.00 12.37 -26.18
C VAL A 29 41.36 11.06 -25.73
N ALA A 30 42.12 10.16 -25.09
CA ALA A 30 41.59 8.93 -24.51
C ALA A 30 40.61 9.21 -23.36
N ALA A 31 40.93 10.17 -22.49
CA ALA A 31 40.05 10.60 -21.41
C ALA A 31 38.76 11.29 -21.92
N THR A 32 38.85 12.11 -22.97
CA THR A 32 37.65 12.71 -23.59
C THR A 32 36.80 11.67 -24.32
N GLY A 33 37.42 10.67 -24.96
CA GLY A 33 36.72 9.52 -25.55
C GLY A 33 35.96 8.69 -24.51
N ILE A 34 36.56 8.42 -23.34
CA ILE A 34 35.93 7.66 -22.26
C ILE A 34 34.75 8.45 -21.64
N VAL A 35 34.90 9.76 -21.45
CA VAL A 35 33.82 10.63 -20.96
C VAL A 35 32.67 10.73 -21.97
N ALA A 36 32.97 10.82 -23.27
CA ALA A 36 31.95 10.87 -24.32
C ALA A 36 31.21 9.54 -24.52
N VAL A 37 31.85 8.40 -24.23
CA VAL A 37 31.19 7.08 -24.23
C VAL A 37 30.34 6.89 -22.96
N GLY A 38 30.77 7.41 -21.81
CA GLY A 38 30.01 7.36 -20.56
C GLY A 38 28.76 8.26 -20.53
N LEU A 39 28.70 9.30 -21.37
CA LEU A 39 27.56 10.22 -21.49
C LEU A 39 26.54 9.83 -22.57
N ARG A 40 26.65 8.65 -23.17
CA ARG A 40 25.55 8.09 -23.96
C ARG A 40 24.44 7.67 -23.00
N GLY A 41 23.64 8.65 -22.55
CA GLY A 41 22.34 8.39 -21.94
C GLY A 41 21.59 7.45 -22.88
N SER A 42 21.23 6.27 -22.37
CA SER A 42 20.34 5.38 -23.13
C SER A 42 19.11 6.20 -23.48
N PRO A 43 18.70 6.28 -24.76
CA PRO A 43 17.46 6.96 -25.09
C PRO A 43 16.36 6.33 -24.23
N ALA A 44 15.72 7.14 -23.39
CA ALA A 44 14.55 6.69 -22.65
C ALA A 44 13.55 6.21 -23.70
N ALA A 45 13.31 4.90 -23.74
CA ALA A 45 12.30 4.35 -24.62
C ALA A 45 10.98 5.08 -24.32
N PRO A 46 10.23 5.53 -25.34
CA PRO A 46 8.97 6.21 -25.10
C PRO A 46 8.06 5.31 -24.24
N SER A 47 7.63 5.83 -23.09
CA SER A 47 6.77 5.10 -22.15
C SER A 47 5.43 4.81 -22.82
N ARG A 48 5.02 3.54 -22.89
CA ARG A 48 3.75 3.14 -23.50
C ARG A 48 2.61 3.41 -22.52
N ALA A 49 1.66 4.27 -22.90
CA ALA A 49 0.45 4.51 -22.12
C ALA A 49 -0.40 3.23 -22.02
N VAL A 50 -0.81 2.87 -20.82
CA VAL A 50 -1.62 1.65 -20.55
C VAL A 50 -2.67 1.94 -19.49
N LEU A 51 -3.86 1.35 -19.66
CA LEU A 51 -4.89 1.38 -18.64
C LEU A 51 -4.72 0.18 -17.70
N VAL A 52 -4.86 0.40 -16.40
CA VAL A 52 -4.89 -0.63 -15.37
C VAL A 52 -6.17 -0.50 -14.55
N SER A 53 -6.87 -1.61 -14.30
CA SER A 53 -8.15 -1.60 -13.58
C SER A 53 -7.96 -2.04 -12.13
N SER A 54 -8.72 -1.47 -11.20
CA SER A 54 -8.67 -1.85 -9.78
C SER A 54 -10.04 -1.65 -9.13
N GLY A 55 -10.23 -2.14 -7.92
CA GLY A 55 -11.37 -1.86 -7.05
C GLY A 55 -11.01 -0.93 -5.90
N ALA A 56 -12.02 -0.51 -5.14
CA ALA A 56 -11.80 0.20 -3.89
C ALA A 56 -11.73 -0.82 -2.74
N TRP A 57 -10.59 -0.86 -2.05
CA TRP A 57 -10.34 -1.75 -0.91
C TRP A 57 -9.22 -1.18 -0.04
N ALA A 58 -9.61 -0.29 0.87
CA ALA A 58 -8.70 0.29 1.84
C ALA A 58 -8.17 -0.79 2.81
N PRO A 59 -6.91 -0.70 3.26
CA PRO A 59 -5.96 0.40 2.99
C PRO A 59 -5.14 0.23 1.71
N PHE A 60 -5.30 -0.88 0.97
CA PHE A 60 -4.44 -1.25 -0.14
C PHE A 60 -4.59 -0.33 -1.36
N VAL A 61 -5.84 -0.14 -1.80
CA VAL A 61 -6.20 0.57 -3.02
C VAL A 61 -7.51 1.32 -2.89
N GLY A 62 -7.65 2.44 -3.59
CA GLY A 62 -8.94 3.10 -3.73
C GLY A 62 -8.84 4.55 -4.17
N PRO A 63 -9.88 5.09 -4.83
CA PRO A 63 -9.87 6.45 -5.37
C PRO A 63 -9.79 7.53 -4.28
N ASP A 64 -10.23 7.21 -3.06
CA ASP A 64 -10.27 8.14 -1.92
C ASP A 64 -9.00 8.10 -1.07
N LEU A 65 -8.03 7.23 -1.41
CA LEU A 65 -6.76 7.13 -0.70
C LEU A 65 -5.71 8.07 -1.33
N PRO A 66 -4.79 8.66 -0.55
CA PRO A 66 -3.63 9.35 -1.07
C PRO A 66 -2.86 8.47 -2.05
N GLY A 67 -2.52 8.99 -3.24
CA GLY A 67 -1.83 8.22 -4.28
C GLY A 67 -2.61 7.02 -4.82
N GLY A 68 -3.89 6.86 -4.46
CA GLY A 68 -4.67 5.66 -4.73
C GLY A 68 -4.41 4.49 -3.77
N GLY A 69 -3.60 4.70 -2.71
CA GLY A 69 -3.21 3.69 -1.72
C GLY A 69 -1.85 3.05 -2.00
N PRO A 70 -1.17 2.45 -1.00
CA PRO A 70 0.21 2.00 -1.15
C PRO A 70 0.41 0.93 -2.22
N VAL A 71 -0.58 0.04 -2.45
CA VAL A 71 -0.46 -0.98 -3.51
C VAL A 71 -0.66 -0.36 -4.89
N THR A 72 -1.43 0.72 -5.01
CA THR A 72 -1.50 1.51 -6.25
C THR A 72 -0.15 2.12 -6.58
N GLU A 73 0.48 2.78 -5.61
CA GLU A 73 1.80 3.39 -5.79
C GLU A 73 2.84 2.35 -6.23
N LEU A 74 2.83 1.18 -5.57
CA LEU A 74 3.71 0.05 -5.93
C LEU A 74 3.50 -0.39 -7.38
N VAL A 75 2.26 -0.65 -7.79
CA VAL A 75 1.98 -1.14 -9.16
C VAL A 75 2.30 -0.09 -10.21
N VAL A 76 1.99 1.19 -9.93
CA VAL A 76 2.33 2.31 -10.81
C VAL A 76 3.83 2.42 -11.00
N GLU A 77 4.62 2.31 -9.92
CA GLU A 77 6.07 2.39 -9.99
C GLU A 77 6.68 1.20 -10.71
N LEU A 78 6.18 -0.02 -10.45
CA LEU A 78 6.62 -1.24 -11.12
C LEU A 78 6.39 -1.19 -12.64
N LEU A 79 5.22 -0.71 -13.06
CA LEU A 79 4.89 -0.54 -14.48
C LEU A 79 5.72 0.59 -15.11
N SER A 80 5.92 1.70 -14.39
CA SER A 80 6.73 2.84 -14.86
C SER A 80 8.18 2.45 -15.10
N ARG A 81 8.80 1.74 -14.14
CA ARG A 81 10.15 1.17 -14.27
C ARG A 81 10.24 0.08 -15.34
N SER A 82 9.12 -0.54 -15.69
CA SER A 82 9.01 -1.50 -16.78
C SER A 82 8.83 -0.86 -18.17
N GLY A 83 8.81 0.48 -18.25
CA GLY A 83 8.70 1.24 -19.51
C GLY A 83 7.27 1.59 -19.93
N TYR A 84 6.32 1.56 -19.00
CA TYR A 84 4.93 1.95 -19.24
C TYR A 84 4.60 3.29 -18.59
N SER A 85 3.46 3.87 -18.96
CA SER A 85 2.86 5.01 -18.28
C SER A 85 1.44 4.59 -17.88
N PRO A 86 1.25 4.03 -16.67
CA PRO A 86 -0.02 3.47 -16.27
C PRO A 86 -1.02 4.56 -15.85
N GLU A 87 -2.27 4.42 -16.30
CA GLU A 87 -3.43 5.13 -15.75
C GLU A 87 -4.29 4.12 -14.99
N VAL A 88 -4.59 4.40 -13.72
CA VAL A 88 -5.39 3.51 -12.88
C VAL A 88 -6.86 3.92 -12.93
N ARG A 89 -7.74 2.96 -13.19
CA ARG A 89 -9.19 3.14 -13.19
C ARG A 89 -9.84 2.25 -12.13
N TYR A 90 -10.43 2.89 -11.14
CA TYR A 90 -11.20 2.21 -10.09
C TYR A 90 -12.63 1.91 -10.58
N THR A 91 -13.08 0.68 -10.35
CA THR A 91 -14.39 0.14 -10.75
C THR A 91 -14.80 -1.01 -9.81
N SER A 92 -15.90 -1.73 -10.06
CA SER A 92 -16.17 -3.01 -9.38
C SER A 92 -15.12 -4.05 -9.73
N TRP A 93 -14.80 -4.96 -8.80
CA TRP A 93 -13.86 -6.06 -9.03
C TRP A 93 -14.23 -6.93 -10.23
N SER A 94 -15.52 -7.23 -10.39
CA SER A 94 -16.04 -7.96 -11.55
C SER A 94 -15.75 -7.26 -12.87
N LEU A 95 -15.92 -5.93 -12.93
CA LEU A 95 -15.62 -5.16 -14.14
C LEU A 95 -14.12 -5.01 -14.36
N ALA A 96 -13.31 -4.95 -13.28
CA ALA A 96 -11.86 -4.94 -13.41
C ALA A 96 -11.33 -6.23 -14.05
N GLU A 97 -11.83 -7.40 -13.63
CA GLU A 97 -11.49 -8.68 -14.27
C GLU A 97 -11.97 -8.76 -15.72
N GLU A 98 -13.22 -8.34 -15.99
CA GLU A 98 -13.78 -8.33 -17.35
C GLU A 98 -12.98 -7.41 -18.29
N ASN A 99 -12.51 -6.26 -17.79
CA ASN A 99 -11.65 -5.35 -18.56
C ASN A 99 -10.31 -6.00 -18.94
N VAL A 100 -9.77 -6.89 -18.10
CA VAL A 100 -8.57 -7.66 -18.43
C VAL A 100 -8.89 -8.73 -19.46
N SER A 101 -9.98 -9.48 -19.28
CA SER A 101 -10.40 -10.52 -20.23
C SER A 101 -10.73 -9.96 -21.62
N SER A 102 -11.32 -8.77 -21.69
CA SER A 102 -11.67 -8.08 -22.95
C SER A 102 -10.53 -7.22 -23.53
N ALA A 103 -9.36 -7.22 -22.90
CA ALA A 103 -8.20 -6.39 -23.26
C ALA A 103 -8.46 -4.86 -23.25
N ALA A 104 -9.52 -4.41 -22.56
CA ALA A 104 -9.76 -2.99 -22.29
C ALA A 104 -8.74 -2.42 -21.28
N SER A 105 -8.17 -3.27 -20.43
CA SER A 105 -7.13 -2.98 -19.46
C SER A 105 -5.97 -3.96 -19.63
N ILE A 106 -4.73 -3.52 -19.44
CA ILE A 106 -3.56 -4.41 -19.54
C ILE A 106 -3.49 -5.38 -18.36
N GLY A 107 -4.07 -4.99 -17.22
CA GLY A 107 -4.12 -5.81 -16.02
C GLY A 107 -5.06 -5.26 -14.96
N ALA A 108 -5.16 -6.01 -13.85
CA ALA A 108 -5.90 -5.62 -12.67
C ALA A 108 -5.15 -5.97 -11.37
N PHE A 109 -5.42 -5.24 -10.29
CA PHE A 109 -4.75 -5.41 -8.99
C PHE A 109 -5.51 -4.77 -7.82
N PRO A 110 -5.11 -5.08 -6.57
CA PRO A 110 -4.50 -6.34 -6.16
C PRO A 110 -5.56 -7.45 -6.15
N LEU A 111 -5.17 -8.66 -6.54
CA LEU A 111 -6.06 -9.82 -6.50
C LEU A 111 -5.37 -11.00 -5.82
N VAL A 112 -6.16 -11.76 -5.06
CA VAL A 112 -5.74 -13.06 -4.53
C VAL A 112 -5.66 -14.07 -5.67
N ALA A 113 -4.60 -14.86 -5.69
CA ALA A 113 -4.32 -15.84 -6.73
C ALA A 113 -5.07 -17.18 -6.52
N SER A 114 -6.40 -17.13 -6.57
CA SER A 114 -7.27 -18.31 -6.49
C SER A 114 -7.05 -19.27 -7.67
N GLU A 115 -7.45 -20.53 -7.51
CA GLU A 115 -7.35 -21.53 -8.58
C GLU A 115 -8.12 -21.11 -9.84
N SER A 116 -9.31 -20.52 -9.65
CA SER A 116 -10.14 -19.99 -10.73
C SER A 116 -9.44 -18.89 -11.52
N ARG A 117 -8.66 -18.02 -10.87
CA ARG A 117 -7.88 -16.97 -11.54
C ARG A 117 -6.61 -17.53 -12.21
N ARG A 118 -5.91 -18.46 -11.55
CA ARG A 118 -4.70 -19.10 -12.11
C ARG A 118 -4.94 -19.84 -13.42
N THR A 119 -6.16 -20.32 -13.65
CA THR A 119 -6.52 -20.99 -14.90
C THR A 119 -6.91 -20.03 -16.03
N ARG A 120 -7.24 -18.76 -15.70
CA ARG A 120 -7.74 -17.75 -16.66
C ARG A 120 -6.72 -16.65 -16.96
N PHE A 121 -5.76 -16.43 -16.07
CA PHE A 121 -4.90 -15.25 -16.08
C PHE A 121 -3.46 -15.57 -15.70
N LEU A 122 -2.55 -14.71 -16.17
CA LEU A 122 -1.19 -14.63 -15.66
C LEU A 122 -1.14 -13.75 -14.43
N LEU A 123 -0.42 -14.18 -13.41
CA LEU A 123 -0.28 -13.49 -12.14
C LEU A 123 1.21 -13.18 -11.89
N SER A 124 1.47 -11.99 -11.35
CA SER A 124 2.82 -11.57 -10.96
C SER A 124 3.36 -12.42 -9.81
N ASP A 125 4.62 -12.21 -9.45
CA ASP A 125 5.05 -12.57 -8.09
C ASP A 125 4.22 -11.75 -7.07
N PRO A 126 4.03 -12.22 -5.83
CA PRO A 126 3.25 -11.48 -4.83
C PRO A 126 3.74 -10.04 -4.68
N LEU A 127 2.86 -9.05 -4.76
CA LEU A 127 3.18 -7.66 -4.49
C LEU A 127 3.48 -7.47 -3.00
N ILE A 128 2.60 -8.00 -2.16
CA ILE A 128 2.63 -7.96 -0.71
C ILE A 128 1.97 -9.23 -0.15
N ASP A 129 2.28 -9.53 1.11
CA ASP A 129 1.55 -10.54 1.87
C ASP A 129 0.20 -9.97 2.33
N PHE A 130 -0.79 -10.85 2.41
CA PHE A 130 -2.15 -10.52 2.76
C PHE A 130 -2.71 -11.59 3.69
N GLU A 131 -3.07 -11.14 4.89
CA GLU A 131 -3.54 -11.99 5.97
C GLU A 131 -5.05 -12.00 6.02
N TYR A 132 -5.65 -13.17 5.83
CA TYR A 132 -7.06 -13.45 6.08
C TYR A 132 -7.28 -13.93 7.50
N VAL A 133 -8.34 -13.44 8.14
CA VAL A 133 -8.76 -13.82 9.49
C VAL A 133 -10.28 -13.96 9.57
N LEU A 134 -10.78 -14.50 10.68
CA LEU A 134 -12.20 -14.51 11.01
C LEU A 134 -12.50 -13.53 12.15
N PHE A 135 -13.17 -12.43 11.83
CA PHE A 135 -13.61 -11.44 12.80
C PHE A 135 -14.83 -11.92 13.59
N TYR A 136 -14.90 -11.57 14.87
CA TYR A 136 -16.03 -11.86 15.75
C TYR A 136 -16.38 -10.64 16.62
N ASN A 137 -17.62 -10.59 17.10
CA ASN A 137 -18.05 -9.60 18.09
C ASN A 137 -17.79 -10.13 19.50
N ARG A 138 -16.85 -9.53 20.23
CA ARG A 138 -16.46 -9.84 21.61
C ARG A 138 -17.62 -9.83 22.59
N ARG A 139 -18.65 -9.01 22.34
CA ARG A 139 -19.85 -8.96 23.20
C ARG A 139 -20.63 -10.28 23.19
N ASN A 140 -20.47 -11.08 22.14
CA ASN A 140 -21.12 -12.39 22.00
C ASN A 140 -20.22 -13.54 22.50
N GLY A 141 -19.02 -13.23 22.97
CA GLY A 141 -17.99 -14.20 23.35
C GLY A 141 -17.19 -14.71 22.15
N GLU A 142 -15.96 -15.14 22.40
CA GLU A 142 -15.09 -15.71 21.36
C GLU A 142 -15.57 -17.11 20.94
N PRO A 143 -15.88 -17.32 19.64
CA PRO A 143 -16.22 -18.65 19.14
C PRO A 143 -15.06 -19.64 19.29
N LYS A 144 -15.34 -20.83 19.79
CA LYS A 144 -14.34 -21.90 19.91
C LYS A 144 -14.33 -22.74 18.64
N VAL A 145 -13.34 -22.51 17.78
CA VAL A 145 -13.18 -23.27 16.53
C VAL A 145 -11.95 -24.15 16.62
N SER A 146 -12.16 -25.45 16.77
CA SER A 146 -11.09 -26.47 16.83
C SER A 146 -11.16 -27.49 15.70
N SER A 147 -12.30 -27.55 15.00
CA SER A 147 -12.57 -28.47 13.91
C SER A 147 -13.41 -27.81 12.82
N ALA A 148 -13.43 -28.39 11.62
CA ALA A 148 -14.30 -27.95 10.54
C ALA A 148 -15.78 -27.99 10.93
N GLY A 149 -16.18 -28.95 11.77
CA GLY A 149 -17.56 -29.05 12.28
C GLY A 149 -17.97 -27.90 13.20
N ASP A 150 -17.04 -27.39 14.01
CA ASP A 150 -17.30 -26.21 14.85
C ASP A 150 -17.56 -24.99 13.96
N LEU A 151 -16.78 -24.86 12.87
CA LEU A 151 -16.90 -23.73 11.95
C LEU A 151 -18.16 -23.80 11.10
N GLY A 152 -18.49 -24.98 10.56
CA GLY A 152 -19.72 -25.20 9.79
C GLY A 152 -21.02 -25.07 10.60
N ALA A 153 -20.93 -25.03 11.93
CA ALA A 153 -22.07 -24.76 12.81
C ALA A 153 -22.30 -23.25 13.07
N LEU A 154 -21.37 -22.38 12.64
CA LEU A 154 -21.45 -20.93 12.80
C LEU A 154 -21.96 -20.28 11.52
N ARG A 155 -22.65 -19.13 11.65
CA ARG A 155 -23.01 -18.29 10.51
C ARG A 155 -21.79 -17.48 10.11
N VAL A 156 -21.06 -17.93 9.10
CA VAL A 156 -19.88 -17.24 8.59
C VAL A 156 -20.29 -16.31 7.45
N GLY A 157 -20.01 -15.02 7.61
CA GLY A 157 -20.20 -14.03 6.56
C GLY A 157 -19.02 -14.00 5.59
N GLY A 158 -19.33 -13.75 4.33
CA GLY A 158 -18.34 -13.53 3.27
C GLY A 158 -18.67 -12.28 2.44
N ILE A 159 -17.69 -11.79 1.68
CA ILE A 159 -17.84 -10.65 0.78
C ILE A 159 -18.01 -11.15 -0.64
N ALA A 160 -19.04 -10.68 -1.32
CA ALA A 160 -19.37 -11.12 -2.67
C ALA A 160 -18.20 -10.89 -3.63
N GLY A 161 -17.80 -11.95 -4.34
CA GLY A 161 -16.68 -11.93 -5.30
C GLY A 161 -15.30 -12.17 -4.68
N TYR A 162 -15.20 -12.41 -3.38
CA TYR A 162 -13.95 -12.85 -2.75
C TYR A 162 -13.81 -14.35 -2.89
N ASP A 163 -12.58 -14.78 -3.16
CA ASP A 163 -12.18 -16.17 -2.98
C ASP A 163 -11.47 -16.28 -1.63
N TYR A 164 -11.89 -17.24 -0.82
CA TYR A 164 -11.26 -17.53 0.46
C TYR A 164 -10.24 -18.66 0.29
N TRP A 165 -9.79 -19.25 1.39
CA TRP A 165 -8.81 -20.34 1.36
C TRP A 165 -9.49 -21.70 1.56
N ASP A 166 -8.91 -22.73 0.95
CA ASP A 166 -9.50 -24.06 0.82
C ASP A 166 -10.03 -24.64 2.14
N GLU A 167 -9.30 -24.49 3.24
CA GLU A 167 -9.72 -25.02 4.55
C GLU A 167 -10.99 -24.34 5.08
N LEU A 168 -11.16 -23.03 4.87
CA LEU A 168 -12.37 -22.31 5.25
C LEU A 168 -13.53 -22.73 4.36
N GLU A 169 -13.33 -22.71 3.04
CA GLU A 169 -14.38 -23.03 2.07
C GLU A 169 -14.84 -24.49 2.17
N SER A 170 -13.93 -25.40 2.54
CA SER A 170 -14.28 -26.79 2.81
C SER A 170 -15.07 -26.98 4.11
N ALA A 171 -14.86 -26.11 5.11
CA ALA A 171 -15.50 -26.20 6.41
C ALA A 171 -16.82 -25.42 6.48
N VAL A 172 -16.97 -24.36 5.69
CA VAL A 172 -18.14 -23.50 5.61
C VAL A 172 -18.91 -23.82 4.33
N PRO A 173 -20.01 -24.59 4.40
CA PRO A 173 -20.72 -25.03 3.21
C PRO A 173 -21.41 -23.89 2.46
N GLU A 174 -21.81 -22.83 3.16
CA GLU A 174 -22.47 -21.65 2.59
C GLU A 174 -22.13 -20.41 3.42
N PHE A 175 -21.63 -19.37 2.75
CA PHE A 175 -21.39 -18.06 3.36
C PHE A 175 -22.65 -17.20 3.31
N VAL A 176 -22.86 -16.40 4.34
CA VAL A 176 -23.80 -15.28 4.25
C VAL A 176 -23.12 -14.14 3.51
N GLU A 177 -23.45 -13.94 2.24
CA GLU A 177 -22.78 -12.96 1.38
C GLU A 177 -23.23 -11.50 1.64
N PHE A 178 -22.26 -10.58 1.63
CA PHE A 178 -22.46 -9.14 1.73
C PHE A 178 -21.80 -8.42 0.55
N GLY A 179 -22.36 -7.28 0.13
CA GLY A 179 -21.82 -6.51 -1.00
C GLY A 179 -20.56 -5.72 -0.68
N SER A 180 -20.24 -5.54 0.61
CA SER A 180 -19.04 -4.85 1.08
C SER A 180 -18.61 -5.29 2.48
N THR A 181 -17.34 -5.09 2.80
CA THR A 181 -16.77 -5.32 4.14
C THR A 181 -17.56 -4.55 5.23
N LEU A 182 -17.95 -3.30 4.96
CA LEU A 182 -18.75 -2.48 5.89
C LEU A 182 -20.11 -3.12 6.21
N GLU A 183 -20.80 -3.66 5.21
CA GLU A 183 -22.06 -4.38 5.40
C GLU A 183 -21.88 -5.66 6.22
N GLY A 184 -20.80 -6.40 5.98
CA GLY A 184 -20.42 -7.57 6.77
C GLY A 184 -20.18 -7.23 8.24
N PHE A 185 -19.41 -6.18 8.53
CA PHE A 185 -19.17 -5.73 9.91
C PHE A 185 -20.45 -5.23 10.59
N ARG A 186 -21.35 -4.55 9.86
CA ARG A 186 -22.67 -4.20 10.40
C ARG A 186 -23.49 -5.46 10.74
N ALA A 187 -23.46 -6.48 9.88
CA ALA A 187 -24.11 -7.76 10.16
C ALA A 187 -23.54 -8.44 11.40
N LEU A 188 -22.22 -8.40 11.58
CA LEU A 188 -21.52 -8.95 12.74
C LEU A 188 -21.88 -8.18 14.02
N ALA A 189 -21.97 -6.84 13.93
CA ALA A 189 -22.39 -5.98 15.03
C ALA A 189 -23.82 -6.30 15.49
N ASP A 190 -24.73 -6.52 14.54
CA ASP A 190 -26.13 -6.83 14.76
C ASP A 190 -26.37 -8.30 15.19
N GLY A 191 -25.33 -9.14 15.21
CA GLY A 191 -25.44 -10.57 15.51
C GLY A 191 -26.16 -11.38 14.43
N ARG A 192 -26.21 -10.89 13.18
CA ARG A 192 -26.76 -11.62 12.02
C ARG A 192 -25.83 -12.72 11.52
N ILE A 193 -24.55 -12.58 11.80
CA ILE A 193 -23.50 -13.58 11.59
C ILE A 193 -22.68 -13.72 12.88
N ASP A 194 -21.99 -14.84 13.02
CA ASP A 194 -21.15 -15.14 14.19
C ASP A 194 -19.67 -14.83 13.89
N LEU A 195 -19.26 -15.04 12.64
CA LEU A 195 -17.92 -14.74 12.13
C LEU A 195 -18.00 -14.00 10.80
N LEU A 196 -17.02 -13.17 10.48
CA LEU A 196 -16.84 -12.55 9.17
C LEU A 196 -15.44 -12.88 8.63
N ALA A 197 -15.37 -13.50 7.46
CA ALA A 197 -14.12 -13.77 6.76
C ALA A 197 -13.67 -12.53 5.97
N GLU A 198 -12.52 -11.97 6.35
CA GLU A 198 -11.98 -10.74 5.75
C GLU A 198 -10.47 -10.65 5.99
N GLY A 199 -9.79 -9.82 5.20
CA GLY A 199 -8.41 -9.45 5.47
C GLY A 199 -8.25 -8.69 6.79
N LEU A 200 -7.15 -8.94 7.50
CA LEU A 200 -6.86 -8.27 8.76
C LEU A 200 -6.84 -6.74 8.61
N LEU A 201 -6.05 -6.22 7.65
CA LEU A 201 -5.91 -4.77 7.45
C LEU A 201 -7.20 -4.11 6.92
N PRO A 202 -7.92 -4.65 5.91
CA PRO A 202 -9.22 -4.12 5.51
C PRO A 202 -10.26 -4.13 6.63
N GLY A 203 -10.31 -5.20 7.42
CA GLY A 203 -11.23 -5.27 8.55
C GLY A 203 -10.91 -4.21 9.59
N GLN A 204 -9.64 -4.02 9.93
CA GLN A 204 -9.20 -2.93 10.80
C GLN A 204 -9.51 -1.54 10.21
N ALA A 205 -9.36 -1.36 8.89
CA ALA A 205 -9.70 -0.12 8.22
C ALA A 205 -11.19 0.21 8.38
N VAL A 206 -12.09 -0.77 8.19
CA VAL A 206 -13.54 -0.60 8.41
C VAL A 206 -13.88 -0.33 9.88
N LEU A 207 -13.28 -1.07 10.82
CA LEU A 207 -13.49 -0.82 12.25
C LEU A 207 -13.03 0.59 12.65
N ALA A 208 -11.99 1.11 11.99
CA ALA A 208 -11.50 2.46 12.17
C ALA A 208 -12.23 3.51 11.29
N ASP A 209 -13.17 3.12 10.44
CA ASP A 209 -13.90 4.04 9.56
C ASP A 209 -15.00 4.80 10.35
N PRO A 210 -15.20 6.11 10.12
CA PRO A 210 -16.27 6.89 10.75
C PRO A 210 -17.70 6.42 10.44
N SER A 211 -17.92 5.79 9.28
CA SER A 211 -19.22 5.28 8.84
C SER A 211 -19.63 3.98 9.54
N PHE A 212 -18.69 3.35 10.26
CA PHE A 212 -18.96 2.24 11.14
C PHE A 212 -19.29 2.75 12.54
N ALA A 213 -20.57 2.61 12.94
CA ALA A 213 -21.10 3.24 14.15
C ALA A 213 -20.79 2.47 15.45
N ALA A 214 -20.46 1.17 15.36
CA ALA A 214 -20.15 0.36 16.54
C ALA A 214 -18.72 0.62 17.02
N ASP A 215 -18.45 0.26 18.28
CA ASP A 215 -17.13 0.43 18.87
C ASP A 215 -16.18 -0.63 18.30
N ALA A 216 -15.01 -0.20 17.78
CA ALA A 216 -14.00 -1.10 17.25
C ALA A 216 -13.51 -2.12 18.30
N ASP A 217 -13.51 -1.73 19.59
CA ASP A 217 -13.10 -2.61 20.69
C ASP A 217 -14.09 -3.75 20.95
N ASP A 218 -15.30 -3.68 20.40
CA ASP A 218 -16.24 -4.80 20.42
C ASP A 218 -15.82 -5.91 19.46
N PHE A 219 -14.83 -5.72 18.58
CA PHE A 219 -14.50 -6.68 17.52
C PHE A 219 -13.08 -7.21 17.64
N GLY A 220 -12.97 -8.53 17.68
CA GLY A 220 -11.70 -9.25 17.59
C GLY A 220 -11.63 -10.10 16.34
N HIS A 221 -10.51 -10.78 16.15
CA HIS A 221 -10.42 -11.91 15.23
C HIS A 221 -9.97 -13.16 16.00
N LEU A 222 -10.34 -14.33 15.50
CA LEU A 222 -9.95 -15.59 16.13
C LEU A 222 -8.42 -15.72 16.13
N PRO A 223 -7.80 -15.97 17.29
CA PRO A 223 -6.35 -16.03 17.39
C PRO A 223 -5.79 -17.37 16.90
N GLY A 224 -4.54 -17.33 16.42
CA GLY A 224 -3.68 -18.49 16.24
C GLY A 224 -3.52 -18.98 14.80
N ASP A 225 -2.50 -19.82 14.61
CA ASP A 225 -2.04 -20.28 13.30
C ASP A 225 -2.86 -21.47 12.74
N ASN A 226 -4.08 -21.67 13.24
CA ASN A 226 -4.95 -22.73 12.74
C ASN A 226 -5.43 -22.38 11.33
N ARG A 227 -5.11 -23.25 10.37
CA ARG A 227 -5.50 -23.12 8.96
C ARG A 227 -7.01 -23.03 8.75
N LEU A 228 -7.85 -23.37 9.74
CA LEU A 228 -9.30 -23.18 9.65
C LEU A 228 -9.75 -21.72 9.83
N VAL A 229 -8.96 -20.87 10.50
CA VAL A 229 -9.38 -19.52 10.90
C VAL A 229 -8.45 -18.41 10.42
N HIS A 230 -7.30 -18.79 9.87
CA HIS A 230 -6.24 -17.89 9.45
C HIS A 230 -5.53 -18.42 8.21
N SER A 231 -5.20 -17.52 7.28
CA SER A 231 -4.44 -17.84 6.06
C SER A 231 -3.65 -16.62 5.60
N VAL A 232 -2.40 -16.83 5.20
CA VAL A 232 -1.58 -15.79 4.56
C VAL A 232 -1.45 -16.12 3.08
N GLN A 233 -1.84 -15.17 2.23
CA GLN A 233 -1.78 -15.26 0.78
C GLN A 233 -0.99 -14.10 0.17
N GLY A 234 -0.63 -14.23 -1.09
CA GLY A 234 -0.07 -13.12 -1.86
C GLY A 234 -1.17 -12.32 -2.54
N LEU A 235 -0.99 -11.00 -2.61
CA LEU A 235 -1.74 -10.15 -3.53
C LEU A 235 -0.95 -9.94 -4.81
N HIS A 236 -1.60 -10.03 -5.97
CA HIS A 236 -0.93 -10.07 -7.25
C HIS A 236 -1.43 -9.00 -8.22
N PHE A 237 -0.57 -8.65 -9.18
CA PHE A 237 -0.96 -8.02 -10.42
C PHE A 237 -1.35 -9.10 -11.43
N MET A 238 -2.50 -8.95 -12.06
CA MET A 238 -3.12 -9.93 -12.95
C MET A 238 -3.16 -9.41 -14.38
N MET A 239 -2.86 -10.25 -15.37
CA MET A 239 -2.94 -9.95 -16.81
C MET A 239 -3.61 -11.09 -17.57
N ALA A 240 -4.12 -10.81 -18.78
CA ALA A 240 -4.60 -11.85 -19.69
C ALA A 240 -3.48 -12.82 -20.06
N ASP A 241 -3.79 -14.12 -20.19
CA ASP A 241 -2.80 -15.14 -20.54
C ASP A 241 -2.43 -15.09 -22.04
N THR A 242 -1.42 -14.29 -22.36
CA THR A 242 -0.90 -14.08 -23.71
C THR A 242 0.63 -13.99 -23.71
N ASN A 243 1.26 -14.24 -24.86
CA ASN A 243 2.72 -14.12 -25.00
C ASN A 243 3.24 -12.69 -24.73
N GLU A 244 2.46 -11.67 -25.11
CA GLU A 244 2.79 -10.27 -24.80
C GLU A 244 2.75 -10.04 -23.30
N ALA A 245 1.67 -10.46 -22.63
CA ALA A 245 1.53 -10.34 -21.19
C ALA A 245 2.62 -11.11 -20.42
N ALA A 246 3.00 -12.30 -20.86
CA ALA A 246 4.12 -13.04 -20.26
C ALA A 246 5.44 -12.25 -20.32
N SER A 247 5.68 -11.55 -21.43
CA SER A 247 6.86 -10.69 -21.58
C SER A 247 6.80 -9.44 -20.70
N VAL A 248 5.61 -8.87 -20.51
CA VAL A 248 5.39 -7.76 -19.57
C VAL A 248 5.60 -8.23 -18.13
N MET A 249 5.00 -9.36 -17.77
CA MET A 249 5.06 -9.92 -16.43
C MET A 249 6.48 -10.28 -16.02
N ALA A 250 7.29 -10.84 -16.93
CA ALA A 250 8.69 -11.12 -16.66
C ALA A 250 9.50 -9.85 -16.34
N LYS A 251 9.24 -8.74 -17.05
CA LYS A 251 9.87 -7.44 -16.75
C LYS A 251 9.37 -6.88 -15.42
N PHE A 252 8.06 -6.92 -15.20
CA PHE A 252 7.41 -6.45 -13.98
C PHE A 252 7.98 -7.17 -12.75
N ASN A 253 8.01 -8.51 -12.76
CA ASN A 253 8.60 -9.32 -11.67
C ASN A 253 10.09 -9.04 -11.50
N GLY A 254 10.83 -8.82 -12.59
CA GLY A 254 12.24 -8.44 -12.53
C GLY A 254 12.50 -7.07 -11.87
N VAL A 255 11.57 -6.11 -12.02
CA VAL A 255 11.61 -4.84 -11.29
C VAL A 255 11.22 -5.05 -9.83
N LEU A 256 10.13 -5.80 -9.57
CA LEU A 256 9.65 -6.10 -8.22
C LEU A 256 10.73 -6.75 -7.36
N ALA A 257 11.45 -7.74 -7.89
CA ALA A 257 12.54 -8.40 -7.20
C ALA A 257 13.68 -7.44 -6.78
N LYS A 258 13.91 -6.36 -7.53
CA LYS A 258 14.89 -5.32 -7.19
C LYS A 258 14.30 -4.32 -6.19
N MET A 259 13.05 -3.92 -6.37
CA MET A 259 12.37 -2.99 -5.47
C MET A 259 12.21 -3.54 -4.07
N ARG A 260 11.94 -4.84 -3.90
CA ARG A 260 11.90 -5.52 -2.60
C ARG A 260 13.19 -5.39 -1.77
N GLN A 261 14.29 -4.94 -2.36
CA GLN A 261 15.58 -4.72 -1.67
C GLN A 261 15.82 -3.23 -1.37
N SER A 262 14.84 -2.36 -1.62
CA SER A 262 14.94 -0.92 -1.49
C SER A 262 14.11 -0.38 -0.33
N GLN A 263 14.57 0.71 0.27
CA GLN A 263 13.83 1.42 1.33
C GLN A 263 12.44 1.86 0.86
N GLU A 264 12.31 2.25 -0.41
CA GLU A 264 11.03 2.64 -1.01
C GLU A 264 9.96 1.54 -0.91
N TYR A 265 10.33 0.27 -1.10
CA TYR A 265 9.38 -0.83 -0.92
C TYR A 265 8.99 -1.01 0.54
N GLU A 266 9.96 -0.91 1.46
CA GLU A 266 9.69 -0.97 2.90
C GLU A 266 8.77 0.16 3.35
N ASP A 267 8.96 1.38 2.83
CA ASP A 267 8.12 2.54 3.14
C ASP A 267 6.68 2.34 2.63
N ILE A 268 6.52 1.77 1.42
CA ILE A 268 5.21 1.41 0.87
C ILE A 268 4.52 0.35 1.73
N VAL A 269 5.23 -0.70 2.13
CA VAL A 269 4.68 -1.78 2.96
C VAL A 269 4.32 -1.25 4.35
N ALA A 270 5.18 -0.43 4.96
CA ALA A 270 4.90 0.24 6.22
C ALA A 270 3.65 1.13 6.14
N GLY A 271 3.41 1.76 4.98
CA GLY A 271 2.20 2.55 4.69
C GLY A 271 0.88 1.77 4.71
N LEU A 272 0.91 0.43 4.71
CA LEU A 272 -0.29 -0.42 4.76
C LEU A 272 -0.87 -0.57 6.16
N GLU A 273 -0.04 -0.43 7.19
CA GLU A 273 -0.47 -0.55 8.57
C GLU A 273 -1.44 0.58 8.92
N PRO A 274 -2.61 0.31 9.53
CA PRO A 274 -3.57 1.35 9.88
C PRO A 274 -3.01 2.43 10.82
N SER A 275 -1.90 2.17 11.51
CA SER A 275 -1.14 3.16 12.28
C SER A 275 -0.41 4.18 11.39
N ALA A 276 -0.13 3.85 10.13
CA ALA A 276 0.45 4.77 9.14
C ALA A 276 -0.54 5.83 8.64
N PHE A 277 -1.84 5.67 8.91
CA PHE A 277 -2.80 6.78 8.79
C PHE A 277 -2.63 7.74 9.97
N HIS A 278 -1.62 8.62 9.86
CA HIS A 278 -1.29 9.77 10.72
C HIS A 278 -2.04 9.75 12.06
N GLU A 279 -1.68 8.78 12.90
CA GLU A 279 -2.09 8.82 14.29
C GLU A 279 -1.42 10.06 14.90
N VAL A 280 -2.22 10.87 15.56
CA VAL A 280 -1.78 12.09 16.24
C VAL A 280 -1.91 11.87 17.73
N THR A 281 -0.88 12.26 18.46
CA THR A 281 -0.96 12.35 19.91
C THR A 281 -1.66 13.67 20.26
N LEU A 282 -2.76 13.60 20.99
CA LEU A 282 -3.49 14.77 21.45
C LEU A 282 -2.84 15.32 22.73
N THR A 283 -2.60 16.64 22.70
CA THR A 283 -2.03 17.41 23.79
C THR A 283 -3.04 18.44 24.33
N PRO A 284 -3.06 18.69 25.65
CA PRO A 284 -3.92 19.72 26.23
C PRO A 284 -3.57 21.12 25.69
N VAL A 285 -4.58 21.87 25.24
CA VAL A 285 -4.43 23.28 24.81
C VAL A 285 -4.82 24.25 25.93
N GLY A 286 -5.65 23.81 26.88
CA GLY A 286 -6.21 24.62 27.96
C GLY A 286 -5.58 24.38 29.34
N PRO A 287 -5.95 25.20 30.35
CA PRO A 287 -5.37 25.16 31.70
C PRO A 287 -5.76 23.92 32.51
N SER A 288 -6.73 23.13 32.04
CA SER A 288 -7.18 21.90 32.70
C SER A 288 -6.12 20.79 32.69
N GLY A 289 -5.13 20.86 31.79
CA GLY A 289 -4.19 19.77 31.58
C GLY A 289 -4.81 18.51 30.96
N LEU A 290 -6.07 18.59 30.50
CA LEU A 290 -6.81 17.53 29.82
C LEU A 290 -7.05 17.90 28.36
N VAL A 291 -7.19 16.88 27.51
CA VAL A 291 -7.55 17.04 26.10
C VAL A 291 -9.05 17.32 26.02
N GLU A 292 -9.42 18.42 25.38
CA GLU A 292 -10.82 18.77 25.14
C GLU A 292 -11.29 18.13 23.82
N LEU A 293 -12.30 17.28 23.90
CA LEU A 293 -12.96 16.71 22.73
C LEU A 293 -14.28 17.45 22.50
N LEU A 294 -14.48 17.92 21.28
CA LEU A 294 -15.46 18.93 20.91
C LEU A 294 -16.52 18.35 19.96
N ASP A 295 -17.70 18.98 19.93
CA ASP A 295 -18.69 18.81 18.86
C ASP A 295 -18.33 19.66 17.61
N GLN A 296 -19.18 19.61 16.59
CA GLN A 296 -19.04 20.38 15.35
C GLN A 296 -19.11 21.90 15.59
N GLU A 297 -19.81 22.34 16.64
CA GLU A 297 -19.90 23.75 17.03
C GLU A 297 -18.72 24.20 17.90
N GLY A 298 -17.77 23.31 18.20
CA GLY A 298 -16.57 23.60 18.99
C GLY A 298 -16.79 23.67 20.49
N ARG A 299 -17.91 23.14 21.00
CA ARG A 299 -18.23 23.02 22.42
C ARG A 299 -17.66 21.72 22.97
N THR A 300 -17.10 21.76 24.18
CA THR A 300 -16.53 20.59 24.82
C THR A 300 -17.62 19.61 25.23
N VAL A 301 -17.56 18.40 24.68
CA VAL A 301 -18.48 17.30 24.97
C VAL A 301 -17.85 16.23 25.85
N LEU A 302 -16.53 16.08 25.80
CA LEU A 302 -15.77 15.15 26.64
C LEU A 302 -14.39 15.71 26.99
N LEU A 303 -13.82 15.18 28.07
CA LEU A 303 -12.42 15.36 28.43
C LEU A 303 -11.70 14.02 28.33
N ALA A 304 -10.47 14.05 27.82
CA ALA A 304 -9.63 12.88 27.67
C ALA A 304 -8.24 13.12 28.31
N PRO A 305 -7.57 12.06 28.80
CA PRO A 305 -6.24 12.21 29.40
C PRO A 305 -5.20 12.66 28.37
N LYS A 306 -4.11 13.27 28.85
CA LYS A 306 -2.92 13.54 28.02
C LYS A 306 -2.38 12.23 27.43
N GLY A 307 -2.00 12.23 26.16
CA GLY A 307 -1.56 11.02 25.45
C GLY A 307 -2.71 10.23 24.82
N THR A 308 -3.92 10.78 24.82
CA THR A 308 -5.00 10.31 23.94
C THR A 308 -4.50 10.39 22.50
N ARG A 309 -4.64 9.31 21.74
CA ARG A 309 -4.31 9.24 20.33
C ARG A 309 -5.58 9.30 19.50
N ALA A 310 -5.46 9.84 18.31
CA ALA A 310 -6.56 9.91 17.37
C ALA A 310 -6.04 9.81 15.95
N ARG A 311 -6.91 9.42 15.02
CA ARG A 311 -6.67 9.52 13.58
C ARG A 311 -7.31 10.78 13.05
N VAL A 312 -6.57 11.59 12.31
CA VAL A 312 -7.15 12.74 11.58
C VAL A 312 -7.99 12.22 10.41
N LEU A 313 -9.27 12.59 10.37
CA LEU A 313 -10.20 12.15 9.34
C LEU A 313 -10.21 13.07 8.12
N ALA A 314 -10.03 14.37 8.36
CA ALA A 314 -9.90 15.37 7.31
C ALA A 314 -9.09 16.56 7.81
N TRP A 315 -8.12 17.02 7.02
CA TRP A 315 -7.40 18.25 7.28
C TRP A 315 -8.24 19.47 6.85
N PRO A 316 -8.50 20.44 7.74
CA PRO A 316 -9.24 21.64 7.39
C PRO A 316 -8.57 22.45 6.27
N GLU A 317 -9.35 23.21 5.48
CA GLU A 317 -8.85 24.07 4.40
C GLU A 317 -7.70 24.99 4.84
N ALA A 318 -7.70 25.43 6.11
CA ALA A 318 -6.64 26.25 6.68
C ALA A 318 -5.23 25.59 6.63
N PHE A 319 -5.15 24.26 6.50
CA PHE A 319 -3.89 23.50 6.42
C PHE A 319 -3.57 23.01 5.01
N VAL A 320 -4.53 23.00 4.08
CA VAL A 320 -4.36 22.45 2.72
C VAL A 320 -4.53 23.48 1.60
N GLY A 321 -5.07 24.67 1.91
CA GLY A 321 -5.28 25.78 0.98
C GLY A 321 -4.14 26.81 0.93
N THR A 322 -4.31 27.85 0.12
CA THR A 322 -3.34 28.97 0.05
C THR A 322 -3.46 29.85 1.30
N GLY A 323 -2.32 30.11 1.96
CA GLY A 323 -2.26 30.63 3.32
C GLY A 323 -2.97 31.99 3.52
N GLY A 324 -3.96 31.98 4.42
CA GLY A 324 -4.53 33.17 5.06
C GLY A 324 -4.09 33.30 6.53
N PRO A 325 -4.44 34.38 7.24
CA PRO A 325 -4.18 34.49 8.68
C PRO A 325 -4.86 33.34 9.43
N PRO A 326 -4.17 32.66 10.37
CA PRO A 326 -4.71 31.50 11.04
C PRO A 326 -5.96 31.86 11.85
N PRO A 327 -7.06 31.11 11.74
CA PRO A 327 -8.22 31.28 12.60
C PRO A 327 -7.84 31.10 14.06
N ALA A 328 -8.52 31.82 14.98
CA ALA A 328 -8.24 31.71 16.42
C ALA A 328 -8.46 30.30 16.99
N LYS A 329 -9.36 29.51 16.37
CA LYS A 329 -9.63 28.11 16.67
C LYS A 329 -9.92 27.39 15.36
N VAL A 330 -9.20 26.33 15.06
CA VAL A 330 -9.44 25.46 13.91
C VAL A 330 -9.85 24.09 14.44
N LEU A 331 -11.04 23.63 14.07
CA LEU A 331 -11.53 22.31 14.46
C LEU A 331 -11.08 21.28 13.45
N VAL A 332 -10.45 20.21 13.93
CA VAL A 332 -10.05 19.06 13.12
C VAL A 332 -10.92 17.89 13.52
N GLN A 333 -11.53 17.24 12.54
CA GLN A 333 -12.32 16.04 12.76
C GLN A 333 -11.39 14.85 12.94
N VAL A 334 -11.55 14.12 14.05
CA VAL A 334 -10.68 13.01 14.42
C VAL A 334 -11.51 11.82 14.91
N LYS A 335 -11.01 10.60 14.67
CA LYS A 335 -11.50 9.38 15.33
C LYS A 335 -10.54 9.03 16.47
N ILE A 336 -11.04 8.95 17.70
CA ILE A 336 -10.19 8.61 18.84
C ILE A 336 -9.79 7.14 18.75
N THR A 337 -8.49 6.86 18.90
CA THR A 337 -7.91 5.52 18.70
C THR A 337 -7.53 4.84 20.01
N ASN A 338 -7.54 5.55 21.14
CA ASN A 338 -7.32 4.96 22.46
C ASN A 338 -8.12 5.63 23.58
N GLY A 339 -8.19 4.96 24.73
CA GLY A 339 -8.72 5.55 25.96
C GLY A 339 -10.26 5.65 26.00
N PRO A 340 -10.82 6.47 26.91
CA PRO A 340 -12.25 6.41 27.27
C PRO A 340 -13.21 6.91 26.18
N ALA A 341 -12.69 7.55 25.13
CA ALA A 341 -13.48 8.02 23.99
C ALA A 341 -13.14 7.26 22.70
N GLN A 342 -12.40 6.15 22.78
CA GLN A 342 -12.00 5.33 21.65
C GLN A 342 -13.20 4.96 20.75
N GLY A 343 -12.95 4.91 19.45
CA GLY A 343 -13.97 4.64 18.42
C GLY A 343 -14.85 5.85 18.08
N ARG A 344 -14.92 6.88 18.93
CA ARG A 344 -15.78 8.05 18.69
C ARG A 344 -15.17 9.02 17.69
N VAL A 345 -16.03 9.56 16.82
CA VAL A 345 -15.70 10.66 15.91
C VAL A 345 -16.06 11.98 16.57
N LEU A 346 -15.06 12.81 16.83
CA LEU A 346 -15.17 14.07 17.56
C LEU A 346 -14.30 15.14 16.87
N HIS A 347 -14.36 16.38 17.37
CA HIS A 347 -13.49 17.45 16.91
C HIS A 347 -12.46 17.78 17.98
N VAL A 348 -11.28 18.21 17.56
CA VAL A 348 -10.25 18.76 18.44
C VAL A 348 -9.75 20.07 17.90
N ASP A 349 -9.25 20.93 18.78
CA ASP A 349 -8.50 22.11 18.35
C ASP A 349 -7.22 21.64 17.64
N ALA A 350 -6.93 22.20 16.46
CA ALA A 350 -5.74 21.83 15.70
C ALA A 350 -4.43 21.99 16.51
N ARG A 351 -4.39 22.91 17.49
CA ARG A 351 -3.24 23.09 18.39
C ARG A 351 -3.03 21.91 19.34
N ALA A 352 -4.04 21.08 19.54
CA ALA A 352 -3.94 19.85 20.33
C ALA A 352 -3.20 18.76 19.56
N LEU A 353 -3.08 18.86 18.24
CA LEU A 353 -2.49 17.83 17.41
C LEU A 353 -0.96 17.87 17.50
N GLN A 354 -0.38 16.83 18.07
CA GLN A 354 1.03 16.53 17.92
C GLN A 354 1.17 15.42 16.89
N LEU A 355 1.75 15.75 15.73
CA LEU A 355 2.19 14.74 14.78
C LEU A 355 3.33 13.96 15.42
N ASP A 356 3.22 12.64 15.41
CA ASP A 356 4.32 11.80 15.86
C ASP A 356 5.50 12.02 14.90
N PRO A 357 6.70 12.35 15.41
CA PRO A 357 7.84 12.68 14.57
C PRO A 357 8.33 11.42 13.88
N GLY A 358 7.81 11.15 12.68
CA GLY A 358 8.30 10.21 11.68
C GLY A 358 8.66 8.81 12.19
N THR A 359 7.79 7.84 11.93
CA THR A 359 8.24 6.53 11.46
C THR A 359 8.27 6.55 9.95
#